data_AF-A0A530GLH4-F1
#
_entry.id   AF-A0A530GLH4-F1
#
_cell.length_a   1.000
_cell.length_b   1.000
_cell.length_c   1.000
_cell.angle_alpha   90.00
_cell.angle_beta   90.00
_cell.angle_gamma   90.00
#
_symmetry.space_group_name_H-M   'P 1'
#
loop_
_entity.id
_entity.type
_entity.pdbx_description
1 polymer ?
#
loop_
_entity_poly.entity_id
_entity_poly.type
_entity_poly.pdbx_seq_one_letter_code
_entity_poly.pdbx_strand_id
1 'polypeptide(L)'
;RRYLNARATISTLLKMKAVPVINENDTVATSEIRYGDNDRLAARVATMMGADLLVLLSDIDGLYTAPPAKDPRAKFIPVVDRITPDIEAMAGAAASELSRGGMRTKLDAGKIANAAGTAMIITSGTRLSPLMAIERGERATFFKPSANPVKGYKSWIAGQLEPAGRLTVDTGAIGALK
;
A
#
# COMPACT_ATOMS: atom_id res chain seq x y z
N ARG A 1 -0.27 18.23 9.98
CA ARG A 1 1.12 18.80 9.90
C ARG A 1 2.17 17.75 9.51
N ARG A 2 2.37 16.65 10.26
CA ARG A 2 3.40 15.62 9.95
C ARG A 2 3.24 14.97 8.56
N TYR A 3 2.01 14.63 8.16
CA TYR A 3 1.70 14.04 6.85
C TYR A 3 2.11 14.94 5.67
N LEU A 4 1.76 16.23 5.68
CA LEU A 4 2.14 17.17 4.62
C LEU A 4 3.65 17.38 4.54
N ASN A 5 4.33 17.44 5.69
CA ASN A 5 5.78 17.59 5.71
C ASN A 5 6.47 16.38 5.07
N ALA A 6 6.05 15.15 5.42
CA ALA A 6 6.60 13.94 4.82
C ALA A 6 6.37 13.91 3.30
N ARG A 7 5.15 14.22 2.84
CA ARG A 7 4.82 14.30 1.41
C ARG A 7 5.68 15.34 0.68
N ALA A 8 5.85 16.53 1.26
CA ALA A 8 6.67 17.59 0.67
C ALA A 8 8.13 17.15 0.55
N THR A 9 8.71 16.55 1.59
CA THR A 9 10.09 16.04 1.58
C THR A 9 10.30 14.99 0.50
N ILE A 10 9.44 13.96 0.46
CA ILE A 10 9.55 12.87 -0.54
C ILE A 10 9.38 13.44 -1.96
N SER A 11 8.42 14.35 -2.16
CA SER A 11 8.20 15.01 -3.45
C SER A 11 9.43 15.78 -3.92
N THR A 12 10.11 16.49 -3.02
CA THR A 12 11.33 17.24 -3.34
C THR A 12 12.48 16.30 -3.69
N LEU A 13 12.68 15.21 -2.93
CA LEU A 13 13.70 14.21 -3.23
C LEU A 13 13.50 13.59 -4.62
N LEU A 14 12.27 13.25 -4.97
CA LEU A 14 11.94 12.71 -6.30
C LEU A 14 12.19 13.74 -7.42
N LYS A 15 11.85 15.02 -7.21
CA LYS A 15 12.17 16.10 -8.16
C LYS A 15 13.67 16.25 -8.40
N MET A 16 14.48 15.97 -7.39
CA MET A 16 15.94 15.95 -7.47
C MET A 16 16.50 14.64 -8.05
N LYS A 17 15.64 13.73 -8.54
CA LYS A 17 15.99 12.40 -9.05
C LYS A 17 16.64 11.48 -8.02
N ALA A 18 16.45 11.75 -6.73
CA ALA A 18 16.88 10.84 -5.67
C ALA A 18 15.86 9.70 -5.49
N VAL A 19 16.31 8.54 -4.99
CA VAL A 19 15.46 7.41 -4.61
C VAL A 19 15.27 7.42 -3.09
N PRO A 20 14.09 7.79 -2.57
CA PRO A 20 13.85 7.83 -1.13
C PRO A 20 13.82 6.41 -0.55
N VAL A 21 14.59 6.19 0.51
CA VAL A 21 14.55 4.95 1.30
C VAL A 21 13.84 5.26 2.62
N ILE A 22 12.73 4.58 2.86
CA ILE A 22 11.83 4.83 4.00
C ILE A 22 11.76 3.56 4.82
N ASN A 23 11.89 3.69 6.14
CA ASN A 23 11.71 2.61 7.10
C ASN A 23 10.97 3.13 8.32
N GLU A 24 10.41 2.22 9.11
CA GLU A 24 9.88 2.56 10.43
C GLU A 24 11.01 3.03 11.36
N ASN A 25 10.69 3.98 12.25
CA ASN A 25 11.66 4.47 13.24
C ASN A 25 11.55 3.67 14.54
N ASP A 26 12.19 2.51 14.55
CA ASP A 26 12.16 1.52 15.64
C ASP A 26 12.71 2.05 16.99
N THR A 27 13.43 3.17 16.98
CA THR A 27 14.06 3.76 18.18
C THR A 27 13.12 4.63 19.00
N VAL A 28 12.01 5.10 18.42
CA VAL A 28 11.05 6.01 19.06
C VAL A 28 9.67 5.35 19.26
N ALA A 29 9.42 4.21 18.61
CA ALA A 29 8.19 3.45 18.80
C ALA A 29 8.20 2.70 20.15
N THR A 30 7.22 2.97 21.01
CA THR A 30 7.00 2.22 22.24
C THR A 30 6.70 0.75 21.93
N SER A 31 7.04 -0.16 22.85
CA SER A 31 6.93 -1.61 22.66
C SER A 31 5.51 -2.13 22.34
N GLU A 32 4.48 -1.33 22.60
CA GLU A 32 3.08 -1.62 22.27
C GLU A 32 2.74 -1.36 20.78
N ILE A 33 3.58 -0.60 20.08
CA ILE A 33 3.48 -0.26 18.65
C ILE A 33 4.54 -1.02 17.83
N ARG A 34 5.36 -1.87 18.47
CA ARG A 34 6.42 -2.69 17.83
C ARG A 34 5.87 -3.90 17.06
N TYR A 35 4.91 -3.67 16.18
CA TYR A 35 4.59 -4.61 15.13
C TYR A 35 5.03 -3.98 13.82
N GLY A 36 6.31 -4.23 13.48
CA GLY A 36 6.97 -3.77 12.26
C GLY A 36 6.25 -4.27 11.01
N ASP A 37 5.21 -3.55 10.61
CA ASP A 37 4.37 -3.85 9.47
C ASP A 37 4.70 -2.86 8.35
N ASN A 38 5.87 -3.09 7.76
CA ASN A 38 6.34 -2.34 6.61
C ASN A 38 5.39 -2.47 5.40
N ASP A 39 4.51 -3.50 5.34
CA ASP A 39 3.47 -3.60 4.30
C ASP A 39 2.49 -2.43 4.44
N ARG A 40 1.97 -2.20 5.66
CA ARG A 40 1.07 -1.06 5.94
C ARG A 40 1.79 0.27 5.83
N LEU A 41 3.05 0.37 6.25
CA LEU A 41 3.85 1.58 6.06
C LEU A 41 3.99 1.91 4.56
N ALA A 42 4.37 0.92 3.75
CA ALA A 42 4.52 1.07 2.30
C ALA A 42 3.20 1.50 1.65
N ALA A 43 2.07 0.92 2.04
CA ALA A 43 0.75 1.36 1.57
C ALA A 43 0.44 2.80 1.97
N ARG A 44 0.73 3.21 3.20
CA ARG A 44 0.54 4.62 3.64
C ARG A 44 1.44 5.58 2.87
N VAL A 45 2.68 5.21 2.59
CA VAL A 45 3.59 6.01 1.76
C VAL A 45 3.07 6.12 0.33
N ALA A 46 2.69 5.00 -0.29
CA ALA A 46 2.17 4.96 -1.65
C ALA A 46 0.92 5.84 -1.79
N THR A 47 -0.04 5.70 -0.87
CA THR A 47 -1.27 6.51 -0.86
C THR A 47 -1.01 8.00 -0.55
N MET A 48 -0.05 8.31 0.32
CA MET A 48 0.37 9.69 0.60
C MET A 48 0.98 10.38 -0.62
N MET A 49 1.76 9.63 -1.40
CA MET A 49 2.39 10.14 -2.61
C MET A 49 1.46 10.12 -3.81
N GLY A 50 0.29 9.47 -3.71
CA GLY A 50 -0.62 9.27 -4.83
C GLY A 50 0.00 8.37 -5.90
N ALA A 51 0.73 7.33 -5.48
CA ALA A 51 1.36 6.38 -6.38
C ALA A 51 0.32 5.54 -7.14
N ASP A 52 0.61 5.21 -8.39
CA ASP A 52 -0.25 4.36 -9.22
C ASP A 52 -0.19 2.89 -8.79
N LEU A 53 0.97 2.45 -8.29
CA LEU A 53 1.25 1.05 -7.98
C LEU A 53 2.12 0.91 -6.71
N LEU A 54 1.71 -0.02 -5.84
CA LEU A 54 2.51 -0.55 -4.73
C LEU A 54 2.96 -1.98 -5.08
N VAL A 55 4.25 -2.28 -4.97
CA VAL A 55 4.77 -3.64 -5.15
C VAL A 55 5.32 -4.17 -3.83
N LEU A 56 4.72 -5.24 -3.33
CA LEU A 56 5.18 -5.96 -2.15
C LEU A 56 5.98 -7.19 -2.59
N LEU A 57 7.28 -7.14 -2.33
CA LEU A 57 8.21 -8.24 -2.55
C LEU A 57 8.20 -9.16 -1.32
N SER A 58 7.78 -10.42 -1.51
CA SER A 58 7.62 -11.40 -0.42
C SER A 58 8.44 -12.67 -0.63
N ASP A 59 8.51 -13.48 0.41
CA ASP A 59 8.86 -14.91 0.34
C ASP A 59 7.85 -15.78 -0.44
N ILE A 60 6.64 -15.29 -0.71
CA ILE A 60 5.62 -15.96 -1.53
C ILE A 60 5.43 -15.25 -2.88
N ASP A 61 5.05 -16.02 -3.91
CA ASP A 61 4.84 -15.52 -5.28
C ASP A 61 3.43 -14.95 -5.54
N GLY A 62 2.58 -14.88 -4.52
CA GLY A 62 1.27 -14.22 -4.57
C GLY A 62 0.27 -14.79 -3.56
N LEU A 63 -1.02 -14.54 -3.81
CA LEU A 63 -2.15 -15.03 -3.04
C LEU A 63 -2.62 -16.40 -3.56
N TYR A 64 -3.01 -17.27 -2.63
CA TYR A 64 -3.57 -18.59 -2.90
C TYR A 64 -4.90 -18.75 -2.15
N THR A 65 -5.75 -19.66 -2.63
CA THR A 65 -7.02 -20.01 -1.96
C THR A 65 -6.84 -20.61 -0.56
N ALA A 66 -5.68 -21.20 -0.30
CA ALA A 66 -5.24 -21.75 0.98
C ALA A 66 -3.70 -21.73 1.03
N PRO A 67 -3.05 -21.92 2.21
CA PRO A 67 -1.59 -21.98 2.28
C PRO A 67 -1.04 -23.13 1.43
N PRO A 68 -0.25 -22.87 0.37
CA PRO A 68 0.18 -23.92 -0.57
C PRO A 68 1.13 -24.94 0.06
N ALA A 69 1.80 -24.57 1.16
CA ALA A 69 2.62 -25.49 1.94
C ALA A 69 1.80 -26.51 2.76
N LYS A 70 0.51 -26.26 2.99
CA LYS A 70 -0.38 -27.10 3.81
C LYS A 70 -1.49 -27.77 3.02
N ASP A 71 -1.96 -27.14 1.94
CA ASP A 71 -3.00 -27.69 1.07
C ASP A 71 -2.47 -27.86 -0.37
N PRO A 72 -2.25 -29.10 -0.84
CA PRO A 72 -1.82 -29.35 -2.21
C PRO A 72 -2.87 -28.96 -3.27
N ARG A 73 -4.13 -28.71 -2.87
CA ARG A 73 -5.19 -28.22 -3.75
C ARG A 73 -5.27 -26.69 -3.77
N ALA A 74 -4.38 -25.99 -3.07
CA ALA A 74 -4.33 -24.53 -3.09
C ALA A 74 -4.13 -24.01 -4.52
N LYS A 75 -5.03 -23.12 -4.96
CA LYS A 75 -4.98 -22.52 -6.29
C LYS A 75 -4.43 -21.11 -6.19
N PHE A 76 -3.54 -20.77 -7.12
CA PHE A 76 -2.99 -19.43 -7.27
C PHE A 76 -4.07 -18.45 -7.75
N ILE A 77 -4.07 -17.24 -7.20
CA ILE A 77 -5.00 -16.17 -7.57
C ILE A 77 -4.21 -15.08 -8.30
N PRO A 78 -4.29 -15.00 -9.65
CA PRO A 78 -3.51 -14.03 -10.42
C PRO A 78 -4.04 -12.60 -10.30
N VAL A 79 -5.35 -12.43 -10.12
CA VAL A 79 -6.00 -11.12 -10.07
C VAL A 79 -7.05 -11.09 -8.96
N VAL A 80 -7.06 -10.01 -8.20
CA VAL A 80 -8.05 -9.70 -7.18
C VAL A 80 -8.72 -8.37 -7.54
N ASP A 81 -9.98 -8.42 -7.95
CA ASP A 81 -10.74 -7.20 -8.28
C ASP A 81 -11.05 -6.37 -7.03
N ARG A 82 -11.37 -7.05 -5.92
CA ARG A 82 -11.65 -6.42 -4.63
C ARG A 82 -11.28 -7.36 -3.49
N ILE A 83 -10.73 -6.80 -2.42
CA ILE A 83 -10.47 -7.55 -1.18
C ILE A 83 -11.81 -7.68 -0.44
N THR A 84 -12.46 -8.82 -0.61
CA THR A 84 -13.71 -9.20 0.06
C THR A 84 -13.43 -10.01 1.34
N PRO A 85 -14.43 -10.22 2.21
CA PRO A 85 -14.29 -11.14 3.34
C PRO A 85 -13.79 -12.54 2.96
N ASP A 86 -14.18 -13.05 1.78
CA ASP A 86 -13.69 -14.34 1.29
C ASP A 86 -12.20 -14.32 0.95
N ILE A 87 -11.71 -13.26 0.29
CA ILE A 87 -10.28 -13.05 0.03
C ILE A 87 -9.50 -12.93 1.34
N GLU A 88 -10.08 -12.26 2.34
CA GLU A 88 -9.50 -12.16 3.66
C GLU A 88 -9.42 -13.50 4.40
N ALA A 89 -10.45 -14.32 4.27
CA ALA A 89 -10.51 -15.65 4.89
C ALA A 89 -9.41 -16.57 4.34
N MET A 90 -9.02 -16.42 3.07
CA MET A 90 -7.90 -17.16 2.46
C MET A 90 -6.57 -16.89 3.18
N ALA A 91 -6.38 -15.69 3.74
CA ALA A 91 -5.21 -15.36 4.56
C ALA A 91 -5.33 -15.85 6.02
N GLY A 92 -6.55 -16.02 6.53
CA GLY A 92 -6.83 -16.39 7.92
C GLY A 92 -6.54 -17.86 8.25
N ALA A 93 -6.67 -18.77 7.28
CA ALA A 93 -6.35 -20.19 7.48
C ALA A 93 -4.83 -20.47 7.69
N ALA A 94 -3.97 -19.47 7.47
CA ALA A 94 -2.53 -19.58 7.58
C ALA A 94 -1.98 -19.32 9.00
N ALA A 95 -2.83 -19.00 9.98
CA ALA A 95 -2.41 -18.57 11.32
C ALA A 95 -1.68 -19.69 12.12
N SER A 96 -0.38 -19.88 11.86
CA SER A 96 0.55 -20.25 12.92
C SER A 96 1.07 -18.97 13.55
N GLU A 97 1.01 -18.89 14.88
CA GLU A 97 1.39 -17.73 15.71
C GLU A 97 2.83 -17.20 15.51
N LEU A 98 3.67 -17.88 14.72
CA LEU A 98 5.07 -17.49 14.49
C LEU A 98 5.37 -16.70 13.21
N SER A 99 4.41 -16.51 12.29
CA SER A 99 4.72 -15.87 11.00
C SER A 99 4.59 -14.34 11.08
N ARG A 100 5.70 -13.67 11.41
CA ARG A 100 5.87 -12.21 11.34
C ARG A 100 5.63 -11.74 9.89
N GLY A 101 4.66 -10.86 9.62
CA GLY A 101 4.45 -10.28 8.28
C GLY A 101 3.77 -11.20 7.24
N GLY A 102 2.79 -12.00 7.68
CA GLY A 102 2.08 -12.97 6.83
C GLY A 102 1.14 -12.36 5.78
N MET A 103 0.37 -13.20 5.07
CA MET A 103 -0.55 -12.75 4.02
C MET A 103 -1.60 -11.75 4.54
N ARG A 104 -1.95 -11.79 5.83
CA ARG A 104 -2.91 -10.86 6.43
C ARG A 104 -2.44 -9.39 6.37
N THR A 105 -1.18 -9.11 6.70
CA THR A 105 -0.65 -7.73 6.68
C THR A 105 -0.62 -7.18 5.25
N LYS A 106 -0.30 -8.04 4.27
CA LYS A 106 -0.33 -7.70 2.84
C LYS A 106 -1.75 -7.39 2.35
N LEU A 107 -2.75 -8.15 2.78
CA LEU A 107 -4.15 -7.83 2.47
C LEU A 107 -4.59 -6.52 3.14
N ASP A 108 -4.17 -6.26 4.38
CA ASP A 108 -4.47 -4.99 5.05
C ASP A 108 -3.80 -3.80 4.34
N ALA A 109 -2.55 -3.95 3.88
CA ALA A 109 -1.87 -2.98 3.02
C ALA A 109 -2.62 -2.78 1.69
N GLY A 110 -3.07 -3.88 1.08
CA GLY A 110 -3.90 -3.85 -0.14
C GLY A 110 -5.19 -3.07 0.04
N LYS A 111 -5.86 -3.16 1.20
CA LYS A 111 -7.05 -2.37 1.49
C LYS A 111 -6.73 -0.88 1.55
N ILE A 112 -5.63 -0.51 2.22
CA ILE A 112 -5.17 0.89 2.31
C ILE A 112 -4.89 1.43 0.90
N ALA A 113 -4.13 0.69 0.10
CA ALA A 113 -3.79 1.06 -1.28
C ALA A 113 -5.04 1.19 -2.17
N ASN A 114 -5.87 0.15 -2.22
CA ASN A 114 -7.07 0.12 -3.07
C ASN A 114 -8.05 1.24 -2.73
N ALA A 115 -8.27 1.54 -1.44
CA ALA A 115 -9.17 2.61 -1.02
C ALA A 115 -8.75 3.99 -1.54
N ALA A 116 -7.44 4.22 -1.70
CA ALA A 116 -6.89 5.45 -2.25
C ALA A 116 -6.74 5.44 -3.78
N GLY A 117 -7.07 4.33 -4.45
CA GLY A 117 -6.91 4.19 -5.91
C GLY A 117 -5.52 3.72 -6.35
N THR A 118 -4.68 3.26 -5.43
CA THR A 118 -3.37 2.68 -5.75
C THR A 118 -3.53 1.18 -6.00
N ALA A 119 -3.07 0.69 -7.15
CA ALA A 119 -3.02 -0.74 -7.42
C ALA A 119 -1.96 -1.41 -6.55
N MET A 120 -2.06 -2.73 -6.32
CA MET A 120 -1.03 -3.45 -5.58
C MET A 120 -0.62 -4.75 -6.27
N ILE A 121 0.66 -5.10 -6.20
CA ILE A 121 1.19 -6.40 -6.60
C ILE A 121 1.81 -7.09 -5.39
N ILE A 122 1.55 -8.38 -5.23
CA ILE A 122 2.35 -9.27 -4.37
C ILE A 122 3.09 -10.23 -5.28
N THR A 123 4.40 -10.33 -5.10
CA THR A 123 5.26 -11.21 -5.91
C THR A 123 6.47 -11.67 -5.11
N SER A 124 7.19 -12.68 -5.60
CA SER A 124 8.40 -13.15 -4.94
C SER A 124 9.53 -12.12 -5.05
N GLY A 125 10.10 -11.75 -3.91
CA GLY A 125 11.26 -10.88 -3.76
C GLY A 125 12.61 -11.61 -3.83
N THR A 126 12.61 -12.94 -3.83
CA THR A 126 13.86 -13.75 -3.85
C THR A 126 14.40 -13.99 -5.25
N ARG A 127 13.66 -13.58 -6.29
CA ARG A 127 14.07 -13.66 -7.69
C ARG A 127 15.18 -12.66 -7.99
N LEU A 128 16.04 -13.00 -8.94
CA LEU A 128 16.96 -12.02 -9.51
C LEU A 128 16.15 -10.97 -10.29
N SER A 129 16.34 -9.70 -9.96
CA SER A 129 15.61 -8.58 -10.59
C SER A 129 14.08 -8.75 -10.55
N PRO A 130 13.47 -8.77 -9.35
CA PRO A 130 12.08 -9.17 -9.17
C PRO A 130 11.07 -8.25 -9.89
N LEU A 131 11.40 -6.97 -10.09
CA LEU A 131 10.56 -6.05 -10.86
C LEU A 131 10.54 -6.41 -12.35
N MET A 132 11.70 -6.73 -12.95
CA MET A 132 11.76 -7.20 -14.33
C MET A 132 11.11 -8.58 -14.50
N ALA A 133 11.12 -9.42 -13.45
CA ALA A 133 10.45 -10.72 -13.48
C ALA A 133 8.93 -10.57 -13.68
N ILE A 134 8.31 -9.54 -13.08
CA ILE A 134 6.89 -9.22 -13.31
C ILE A 134 6.64 -8.95 -14.81
N GLU A 135 7.49 -8.15 -15.46
CA GLU A 135 7.36 -7.83 -16.88
C GLU A 135 7.52 -9.06 -17.79
N ARG A 136 8.32 -10.05 -17.37
CA ARG A 136 8.49 -11.33 -18.07
C ARG A 136 7.31 -12.29 -17.88
N GLY A 137 6.30 -11.91 -17.12
CA GLY A 137 5.11 -12.74 -16.85
C GLY A 137 5.31 -13.75 -15.72
N GLU A 138 6.29 -13.54 -14.84
CA GLU A 138 6.39 -14.37 -13.64
C GLU A 138 5.19 -14.19 -12.71
N ARG A 139 4.90 -15.24 -11.92
CA ARG A 139 3.77 -15.23 -11.00
C ARG A 139 3.82 -14.05 -10.04
N ALA A 140 2.70 -13.35 -10.03
CA ALA A 140 2.38 -12.23 -9.16
C ALA A 140 0.85 -12.14 -9.03
N THR A 141 0.35 -11.74 -7.86
CA THR A 141 -1.07 -11.41 -7.70
C THR A 141 -1.26 -9.91 -7.86
N PHE A 142 -2.10 -9.52 -8.82
CA PHE A 142 -2.47 -8.14 -9.07
C PHE A 142 -3.80 -7.78 -8.39
N PHE A 143 -3.76 -6.80 -7.49
CA PHE A 143 -4.93 -6.22 -6.83
C PHE A 143 -5.32 -4.95 -7.56
N LYS A 144 -6.51 -4.95 -8.15
CA LYS A 144 -7.01 -3.79 -8.89
C LYS A 144 -7.32 -2.63 -7.95
N PRO A 145 -6.98 -1.38 -8.33
CA PRO A 145 -7.36 -0.20 -7.56
C PRO A 145 -8.88 -0.06 -7.53
N SER A 146 -9.42 0.59 -6.49
CA SER A 146 -10.85 0.92 -6.46
C SER A 146 -11.23 1.79 -7.67
N ALA A 147 -12.30 1.42 -8.37
CA ALA A 147 -12.88 2.23 -9.45
C ALA A 147 -13.42 3.58 -8.94
N ASN A 148 -13.76 3.65 -7.65
CA ASN A 148 -14.21 4.86 -6.97
C ASN A 148 -13.22 5.17 -5.83
N PRO A 149 -12.03 5.72 -6.13
CA PRO A 149 -11.04 5.97 -5.12
C PRO A 149 -11.47 7.15 -4.25
N VAL A 150 -11.35 6.95 -2.95
CA VAL A 150 -11.43 8.05 -2.00
C VAL A 150 -10.17 8.88 -2.23
N LYS A 151 -10.27 10.01 -2.94
CA LYS A 151 -9.09 10.87 -3.22
C LYS A 151 -8.48 11.27 -1.88
N GLY A 152 -7.41 10.59 -1.47
CA GLY A 152 -6.88 10.64 -0.09
C GLY A 152 -6.59 12.05 0.40
N TYR A 153 -6.19 12.95 -0.51
CA TYR A 153 -6.03 14.37 -0.23
C TYR A 153 -7.35 15.07 0.19
N LYS A 154 -8.44 14.85 -0.54
CA LYS A 154 -9.75 15.47 -0.24
C LYS A 154 -10.34 14.92 1.05
N SER A 155 -10.20 13.62 1.31
CA SER A 155 -10.70 13.01 2.55
C SER A 155 -9.83 13.34 3.76
N TRP A 156 -8.52 13.52 3.57
CA TRP A 156 -7.64 14.05 4.61
C TRP A 156 -7.99 15.50 4.97
N ILE A 157 -8.27 16.34 3.97
CA ILE A 157 -8.78 17.71 4.19
C ILE A 157 -10.14 17.68 4.89
N ALA A 158 -11.08 16.85 4.42
CA ALA A 158 -12.45 16.86 4.90
C ALA A 158 -12.62 16.26 6.31
N GLY A 159 -11.76 15.30 6.69
CA GLY A 159 -11.92 14.56 7.95
C GLY A 159 -10.93 14.88 9.06
N GLN A 160 -9.81 15.58 8.78
CA GLN A 160 -8.74 15.79 9.77
C GLN A 160 -8.15 17.21 9.81
N LEU A 161 -8.71 18.16 9.06
CA LEU A 161 -8.38 19.58 9.22
C LEU A 161 -9.53 20.31 9.91
N GLU A 162 -9.27 20.77 11.13
CA GLU A 162 -9.98 21.92 11.68
C GLU A 162 -9.55 23.16 10.88
N PRO A 163 -10.48 23.87 10.21
CA PRO A 163 -10.13 25.08 9.47
C PRO A 163 -9.57 26.15 10.43
N ALA A 164 -8.27 26.45 10.31
CA ALA A 164 -7.64 27.49 11.12
C ALA A 164 -8.01 28.93 10.68
N GLY A 165 -8.75 29.07 9.58
CA GLY A 165 -9.14 30.35 9.00
C GLY A 165 -9.72 30.19 7.59
N ARG A 166 -10.03 31.31 6.94
CA ARG A 166 -10.52 31.37 5.55
C ARG A 166 -9.71 32.38 4.77
N LEU A 167 -9.52 32.10 3.48
CA LEU A 167 -8.91 33.00 2.52
C LEU A 167 -9.93 33.32 1.43
N THR A 168 -10.06 34.59 1.07
CA THR A 168 -10.83 35.04 -0.09
C THR A 168 -9.86 35.18 -1.26
N VAL A 169 -10.20 34.62 -2.40
CA VAL A 169 -9.39 34.67 -3.62
C VAL A 169 -10.14 35.42 -4.72
N ASP A 170 -9.40 36.07 -5.63
CA ASP A 170 -10.00 36.77 -6.76
C ASP A 170 -10.46 35.82 -7.87
N THR A 171 -11.15 36.36 -8.88
CA THR A 171 -11.65 35.59 -10.02
C THR A 171 -10.55 34.97 -10.90
N GLY A 172 -9.36 35.58 -10.97
CA GLY A 172 -8.23 35.02 -11.71
C GLY A 172 -7.66 33.79 -11.02
N ALA A 173 -7.50 33.84 -9.70
CA ALA A 173 -7.11 32.70 -8.87
C ALA A 173 -8.16 31.58 -8.90
N ILE A 174 -9.46 31.91 -8.92
CA ILE A 174 -10.53 30.91 -9.13
C ILE A 174 -10.36 30.20 -10.48
N GLY A 175 -10.01 30.94 -11.54
CA GLY A 175 -9.74 30.37 -12.85
C GLY A 175 -8.57 29.38 -12.85
N ALA A 176 -7.52 29.66 -12.08
CA ALA A 176 -6.32 28.83 -11.97
C ALA A 176 -6.48 27.61 -11.03
N LEU A 177 -7.44 27.61 -10.11
CA LEU A 177 -7.67 26.55 -9.12
C LEU A 177 -8.63 25.43 -9.58
N LYS A 178 -9.32 25.61 -10.72
CA LYS A 178 -10.18 24.59 -11.33
C LYS A 178 -9.38 23.44 -11.94
#